data_AF-A0A965G545-F1
#
_entry.id   AF-A0A965G545-F1
#
_cell.length_a   1.000
_cell.length_b   1.000
_cell.length_c   1.000
_cell.angle_alpha   90.00
_cell.angle_beta   90.00
_cell.angle_gamma   90.00
#
_symmetry.space_group_name_H-M   'P 1'
#
loop_
_entity.id
_entity.type
_entity.pdbx_description
1 polymer ?
#
loop_
_entity_poly.entity_id
_entity_poly.type
_entity_poly.pdbx_seq_one_letter_code
_entity_poly.pdbx_strand_id
1 'polypeptide(L)'
;MISFLLRRLLSSLPVALIVLATCFLLVRLAPGSPFTSERALDPATRQMLESKFGLGGSLPQQLMLYLHNVLQGDLGESLKFRGRTVVEIIQQSLPRSLLLGSISFVLALAVGIPLGAFAAARQGGGTGRWLNGFALLTLSIPTFVLAPVAVLFFSFGIPLFPPAGWGTPSQLVLPALCLALPFVGVCARLTRSGLLETIGTDFVRTARAKGVSEPSLIFLHALRPALLPLVAYAGPLAASILTGSLVIEEIFAVPGVGQFFVSGVINRDVFLVSGVVLIYCLLLLLFNLIADWLAALLDPRIRMET
;
A
#
# COMPACT_ATOMS: atom_id res chain seq x y z
N MET A 1 4.68 19.59 17.88
CA MET A 1 4.05 19.01 16.67
C MET A 1 4.84 19.30 15.40
N ILE A 2 5.13 20.56 15.04
CA ILE A 2 5.97 20.86 13.86
C ILE A 2 7.38 20.26 14.00
N SER A 3 8.03 20.41 15.15
CA SER A 3 9.33 19.79 15.44
C SER A 3 9.33 18.26 15.30
N PHE A 4 8.25 17.61 15.74
CA PHE A 4 8.03 16.17 15.60
C PHE A 4 7.90 15.75 14.12
N LEU A 5 7.03 16.45 13.38
CA LEU A 5 6.85 16.22 11.94
C LEU A 5 8.17 16.42 11.17
N LEU A 6 8.92 17.47 11.51
CA LEU A 6 10.19 17.79 10.85
C LEU A 6 11.26 16.73 11.16
N ARG A 7 11.40 16.32 12.42
CA ARG A 7 12.34 15.24 12.81
C ARG A 7 12.02 13.94 12.09
N ARG A 8 10.74 13.61 11.94
CA ARG A 8 10.29 12.40 11.26
C ARG A 8 10.50 12.45 9.75
N LEU A 9 10.27 13.61 9.14
CA LEU A 9 10.57 13.82 7.72
C LEU A 9 12.08 13.71 7.46
N LEU A 10 12.89 14.35 8.30
CA LEU A 10 14.36 14.27 8.22
C LEU A 10 14.88 12.85 8.46
N SER A 11 14.34 12.10 9.43
CA SER A 11 14.74 10.72 9.69
C SER A 11 14.32 9.75 8.59
N SER A 12 13.29 10.10 7.82
CA SER A 12 12.81 9.30 6.70
C SER A 12 13.63 9.45 5.40
N LEU A 13 14.33 10.57 5.23
CA LEU A 13 15.10 10.86 4.03
C LEU A 13 16.26 9.87 3.82
N PRO A 14 17.07 9.52 4.84
CA PRO A 14 18.07 8.45 4.71
C PRO A 14 17.46 7.11 4.31
N VAL A 15 16.29 6.78 4.84
CA VAL A 15 15.60 5.51 4.51
C VAL A 15 15.21 5.50 3.03
N ALA A 16 14.63 6.59 2.51
CA ALA A 16 14.27 6.69 1.10
C ALA A 16 15.50 6.61 0.19
N LEU A 17 16.60 7.27 0.55
CA LEU A 17 17.86 7.20 -0.20
C LEU A 17 18.46 5.79 -0.21
N ILE A 18 18.45 5.11 0.94
CA ILE A 18 18.92 3.72 1.04
C ILE A 18 18.06 2.82 0.17
N VAL A 19 16.74 2.92 0.25
CA VAL A 19 15.82 2.09 -0.56
C VAL A 19 16.03 2.34 -2.06
N LEU A 20 16.17 3.60 -2.47
CA LEU A 20 16.50 3.96 -3.85
C LEU A 20 17.82 3.36 -4.30
N ALA A 21 18.88 3.50 -3.50
CA ALA A 21 20.20 2.97 -3.80
C ALA A 21 20.18 1.45 -3.88
N THR A 22 19.52 0.77 -2.94
CA THR A 22 19.36 -0.68 -2.95
C THR A 22 18.58 -1.13 -4.18
N CYS A 23 17.47 -0.47 -4.51
CA CYS A 23 16.67 -0.79 -5.70
C CYS A 23 17.50 -0.65 -6.99
N PHE A 24 18.20 0.47 -7.14
CA PHE A 24 19.07 0.71 -8.29
C PHE A 24 20.16 -0.38 -8.40
N LEU A 25 20.83 -0.70 -7.30
CA LEU A 25 21.88 -1.71 -7.26
C LEU A 25 21.33 -3.11 -7.57
N LEU A 26 20.19 -3.50 -7.00
CA LEU A 26 19.59 -4.81 -7.25
C LEU A 26 19.26 -5.02 -8.73
N VAL A 27 18.66 -4.01 -9.39
CA VAL A 27 18.34 -4.11 -10.82
C VAL A 27 19.59 -4.12 -11.69
N ARG A 28 20.62 -3.34 -11.33
CA ARG A 28 21.88 -3.26 -12.11
C ARG A 28 22.82 -4.45 -11.90
N LEU A 29 22.78 -5.09 -10.73
CA LEU A 29 23.55 -6.30 -10.43
C LEU A 29 22.86 -7.57 -10.95
N ALA A 30 21.56 -7.52 -11.23
CA ALA A 30 20.85 -8.63 -11.82
C ALA A 30 21.48 -9.03 -13.18
N PRO A 31 21.67 -10.33 -13.45
CA PRO A 31 22.31 -10.77 -14.68
C PRO A 31 21.50 -10.33 -15.91
N GLY A 32 22.20 -9.73 -16.88
CA GLY A 32 21.64 -9.20 -18.13
C GLY A 32 21.86 -7.70 -18.30
N SER A 33 21.32 -7.12 -19.38
CA SER A 33 21.33 -5.68 -19.62
C SER A 33 19.94 -5.20 -20.04
N PRO A 34 19.53 -3.96 -19.73
CA PRO A 34 18.34 -3.38 -20.36
C PRO A 34 18.44 -3.34 -21.90
N PHE A 35 19.65 -3.47 -22.45
CA PHE A 35 19.91 -3.48 -23.89
C PHE A 35 20.15 -4.89 -24.47
N THR A 36 20.05 -5.95 -23.67
CA THR A 36 20.06 -7.33 -24.21
C THR A 36 18.69 -7.64 -24.80
N SER A 37 18.61 -7.62 -26.13
CA SER A 37 17.46 -8.05 -26.93
C SER A 37 17.79 -9.30 -27.76
N GLU A 38 16.77 -9.98 -28.29
CA GLU A 38 16.93 -11.13 -29.20
C GLU A 38 17.85 -10.83 -30.40
N ARG A 39 17.87 -9.57 -30.84
CA ARG A 39 18.87 -9.05 -31.79
C ARG A 39 19.97 -8.34 -31.02
N ALA A 40 21.21 -8.78 -31.19
CA ALA A 40 22.37 -8.08 -30.66
C ALA A 40 22.43 -6.67 -31.27
N LEU A 41 22.59 -5.66 -30.41
CA LEU A 41 22.84 -4.30 -30.83
C LEU A 41 24.29 -4.16 -31.28
N ASP A 42 24.52 -3.34 -32.31
CA ASP A 42 25.87 -2.98 -32.71
C ASP A 42 26.60 -2.31 -31.52
N PRO A 43 27.91 -2.61 -31.31
CA PRO A 43 28.66 -2.06 -30.18
C PRO A 43 28.62 -0.54 -30.08
N ALA A 44 28.62 0.15 -31.23
CA ALA A 44 28.52 1.62 -31.31
C ALA A 44 27.15 2.13 -30.80
N THR A 45 26.05 1.48 -31.19
CA THR A 45 24.70 1.82 -30.72
C THR A 45 24.56 1.56 -29.23
N ARG A 46 25.14 0.46 -28.74
CA ARG A 46 25.15 0.14 -27.31
C ARG A 46 25.88 1.20 -26.49
N GLN A 47 27.08 1.60 -26.91
CA GLN A 47 27.86 2.63 -26.22
C GLN A 47 27.14 3.99 -26.24
N MET A 48 26.51 4.36 -27.35
CA MET A 48 25.69 5.56 -27.44
C MET A 48 24.52 5.53 -26.45
N LEU A 49 23.82 4.41 -26.32
CA LEU A 49 22.72 4.25 -25.36
C LEU A 49 23.23 4.28 -23.92
N GLU A 50 24.31 3.58 -23.61
CA GLU A 50 24.92 3.61 -22.28
C GLU A 50 25.39 5.02 -21.89
N SER A 51 25.90 5.81 -22.84
CA SER A 51 26.22 7.21 -22.61
C SER A 51 24.98 8.07 -22.43
N LYS A 52 23.95 7.93 -23.29
CA LYS A 52 22.69 8.67 -23.20
C LYS A 52 22.03 8.52 -21.83
N PHE A 53 22.01 7.31 -21.28
CA PHE A 53 21.35 7.00 -20.02
C PHE A 53 22.29 7.09 -18.79
N GLY A 54 23.54 7.54 -18.96
CA GLY A 54 24.50 7.64 -17.86
C GLY A 54 24.89 6.28 -17.26
N LEU A 55 24.81 5.21 -18.05
CA LEU A 55 25.06 3.82 -17.66
C LEU A 55 26.46 3.31 -18.07
N GLY A 56 27.31 4.16 -18.64
CA GLY A 56 28.66 3.81 -19.11
C GLY A 56 29.78 3.87 -18.05
N GLY A 57 29.57 4.57 -16.93
CA GLY A 57 30.55 4.72 -15.85
C GLY A 57 30.61 3.53 -14.87
N SER A 58 31.39 3.64 -13.80
CA SER A 58 31.37 2.64 -12.71
C SER A 58 30.02 2.66 -11.98
N LEU A 59 29.59 1.52 -11.40
CA LEU A 59 28.31 1.44 -10.67
C LEU A 59 28.09 2.57 -9.64
N PRO A 60 29.09 2.96 -8.83
CA PRO A 60 28.94 4.10 -7.92
C PRO A 60 28.69 5.43 -8.63
N GLN A 61 29.35 5.68 -9.78
CA GLN A 61 29.13 6.90 -10.57
C GLN A 61 27.70 6.95 -11.11
N GLN A 62 27.20 5.83 -11.64
CA GLN A 62 25.84 5.73 -12.15
C GLN A 62 24.81 6.00 -11.03
N LEU A 63 25.03 5.43 -9.85
CA LEU A 63 24.17 5.64 -8.69
C LEU A 63 24.19 7.11 -8.23
N MET A 64 25.36 7.73 -8.12
CA MET A 64 25.47 9.13 -7.70
C MET A 64 24.81 10.08 -8.69
N LEU A 65 24.96 9.83 -9.99
CA LEU A 65 24.26 10.58 -11.04
C LEU A 65 22.74 10.41 -10.92
N TYR A 66 22.26 9.18 -10.74
CA TYR A 66 20.83 8.92 -10.57
C TYR A 66 20.27 9.62 -9.33
N LEU A 67 20.94 9.51 -8.17
CA LEU A 67 20.51 10.20 -6.95
C LEU A 67 20.50 11.72 -7.11
N HIS A 68 21.49 12.28 -7.79
CA HIS A 68 21.54 13.72 -8.07
C HIS A 68 20.35 14.18 -8.93
N ASN A 69 20.00 13.42 -9.98
CA ASN A 69 18.86 13.73 -10.85
C ASN A 69 17.53 13.58 -10.10
N VAL A 70 17.38 12.53 -9.28
CA VAL A 70 16.18 12.31 -8.45
C VAL A 70 15.95 13.48 -7.49
N LEU A 71 17.00 14.04 -6.90
CA LEU A 71 16.90 15.22 -6.02
C LEU A 71 16.43 16.48 -6.76
N GLN A 72 16.61 16.55 -8.08
CA GLN A 72 16.09 17.62 -8.94
C GLN A 72 14.68 17.32 -9.47
N GLY A 73 14.12 16.16 -9.13
CA GLY A 73 12.81 15.71 -9.61
C GLY A 73 12.86 14.99 -10.96
N ASP A 74 14.05 14.68 -11.49
CA ASP A 74 14.22 13.91 -12.72
C ASP A 74 14.46 12.42 -12.40
N LEU A 75 13.43 11.60 -12.68
CA LEU A 75 13.50 10.14 -12.53
C LEU A 75 14.09 9.44 -13.76
N GLY A 76 14.43 10.20 -14.80
CA GLY A 76 14.93 9.70 -16.07
C GLY A 76 13.85 9.26 -17.05
N GLU A 77 14.31 8.82 -18.22
CA GLU A 77 13.50 8.20 -19.27
C GLU A 77 13.43 6.69 -19.07
N SER A 78 12.28 6.10 -19.40
CA SER A 78 12.13 4.64 -19.40
C SER A 78 13.03 4.01 -20.47
N LEU A 79 13.77 2.98 -20.08
CA LEU A 79 14.60 2.18 -20.99
C LEU A 79 13.74 1.35 -21.97
N LYS A 80 12.53 0.97 -21.53
CA LYS A 80 11.57 0.20 -22.35
C LYS A 80 10.62 1.08 -23.15
N PHE A 81 9.99 2.05 -22.51
CA PHE A 81 9.00 2.95 -23.11
C PHE A 81 9.69 4.20 -23.67
N ARG A 82 10.29 4.04 -24.86
CA ARG A 82 11.07 5.10 -25.51
C ARG A 82 10.26 6.39 -25.68
N GLY A 83 10.89 7.52 -25.33
CA GLY A 83 10.28 8.85 -25.45
C GLY A 83 9.32 9.22 -24.31
N ARG A 84 9.19 8.36 -23.30
CA ARG A 84 8.39 8.65 -22.10
C ARG A 84 9.28 8.77 -20.87
N THR A 85 9.06 9.82 -20.11
CA THR A 85 9.72 9.97 -18.80
C THR A 85 9.03 9.09 -17.78
N VAL A 86 9.79 8.63 -16.78
CA VAL A 86 9.22 7.85 -15.68
C VAL A 86 8.18 8.68 -14.91
N VAL A 87 8.41 9.99 -14.78
CA VAL A 87 7.45 10.92 -14.19
C VAL A 87 6.13 10.94 -14.96
N GLU A 88 6.15 11.01 -16.29
CA GLU A 88 4.92 10.98 -17.12
C GLU A 88 4.14 9.69 -16.90
N ILE A 89 4.84 8.54 -16.92
CA ILE A 89 4.23 7.22 -16.71
C ILE A 89 3.53 7.16 -15.34
N ILE A 90 4.23 7.60 -14.29
CA ILE A 90 3.70 7.63 -12.92
C ILE A 90 2.50 8.57 -12.83
N GLN A 91 2.57 9.78 -13.39
CA GLN A 91 1.47 10.75 -13.34
C GLN A 91 0.20 10.23 -14.02
N GLN A 92 0.33 9.43 -15.09
CA GLN A 92 -0.82 8.85 -15.80
C GLN A 92 -1.40 7.62 -15.07
N SER A 93 -0.58 6.86 -14.36
CA SER A 93 -0.97 5.58 -13.77
C SER A 93 -1.34 5.69 -12.28
N LEU A 94 -0.60 6.49 -11.51
CA LEU A 94 -0.78 6.66 -10.06
C LEU A 94 -2.19 7.07 -9.65
N PRO A 95 -2.88 8.03 -10.31
CA PRO A 95 -4.25 8.39 -9.92
C PRO A 95 -5.23 7.22 -9.97
N ARG A 96 -4.99 6.24 -10.86
CA ARG A 96 -5.86 5.06 -11.02
C ARG A 96 -5.64 4.06 -9.90
N SER A 97 -4.37 3.78 -9.57
CA SER A 97 -4.00 2.98 -8.40
C SER A 97 -4.48 3.63 -7.09
N LEU A 98 -4.32 4.95 -6.96
CA LEU A 98 -4.80 5.71 -5.80
C LEU A 98 -6.32 5.61 -5.67
N LEU A 99 -7.08 5.75 -6.76
CA LEU A 99 -8.54 5.65 -6.72
C LEU A 99 -8.99 4.26 -6.26
N LEU A 100 -8.49 3.20 -6.92
CA LEU A 100 -8.82 1.83 -6.57
C LEU A 100 -8.42 1.51 -5.13
N GLY A 101 -7.18 1.83 -4.77
CA GLY A 101 -6.66 1.62 -3.42
C GLY A 101 -7.42 2.38 -2.36
N SER A 102 -7.85 3.62 -2.64
CA SER A 102 -8.65 4.42 -1.69
C SER A 102 -10.02 3.80 -1.45
N ILE A 103 -10.70 3.33 -2.49
CA ILE A 103 -11.99 2.64 -2.35
C ILE A 103 -11.80 1.37 -1.52
N SER A 104 -10.78 0.57 -1.82
CA SER A 104 -10.47 -0.65 -1.05
C SER A 104 -10.08 -0.36 0.39
N PHE A 105 -9.33 0.70 0.65
CA PHE A 105 -8.94 1.13 1.99
C PHE A 105 -10.17 1.51 2.82
N VAL A 106 -11.03 2.37 2.26
CA VAL A 106 -12.27 2.80 2.91
C VAL A 106 -13.16 1.59 3.17
N LEU A 107 -13.30 0.70 2.19
CA LEU A 107 -14.09 -0.52 2.35
C LEU A 107 -13.52 -1.43 3.45
N ALA A 108 -12.20 -1.63 3.50
CA ALA A 108 -11.55 -2.43 4.52
C ALA A 108 -11.82 -1.90 5.93
N LEU A 109 -11.74 -0.59 6.13
CA LEU A 109 -12.04 0.06 7.41
C LEU A 109 -13.54 0.05 7.71
N ALA A 110 -14.37 0.42 6.74
CA ALA A 110 -15.82 0.55 6.90
C ALA A 110 -16.49 -0.79 7.22
N VAL A 111 -15.96 -1.92 6.73
CA VAL A 111 -16.46 -3.25 7.08
C VAL A 111 -15.71 -3.83 8.27
N GLY A 112 -14.38 -3.68 8.32
CA GLY A 112 -13.54 -4.24 9.36
C GLY A 112 -13.85 -3.69 10.75
N ILE A 113 -13.97 -2.37 10.89
CA ILE A 113 -14.21 -1.73 12.19
C ILE A 113 -15.55 -2.18 12.81
N PRO A 114 -16.70 -2.11 12.11
CA PRO A 114 -17.96 -2.59 12.67
C PRO A 114 -17.95 -4.08 12.97
N LEU A 115 -17.32 -4.89 12.10
CA LEU A 115 -17.24 -6.33 12.31
C LEU A 115 -16.42 -6.68 13.57
N GLY A 116 -15.30 -5.99 13.77
CA GLY A 116 -14.47 -6.12 14.98
C GLY A 116 -15.20 -5.65 16.24
N ALA A 117 -15.90 -4.52 16.15
CA ALA A 117 -16.70 -3.98 17.26
C ALA A 117 -17.85 -4.92 17.66
N PHE A 118 -18.57 -5.44 16.68
CA PHE A 118 -19.64 -6.42 16.89
C PHE A 118 -19.12 -7.71 17.55
N ALA A 119 -17.96 -8.21 17.10
CA ALA A 119 -17.35 -9.38 17.69
C ALA A 119 -16.77 -9.15 19.09
N ALA A 120 -16.37 -7.92 19.43
CA ALA A 120 -15.96 -7.54 20.78
C ALA A 120 -17.15 -7.43 21.74
N ALA A 121 -18.30 -6.91 21.26
CA ALA A 121 -19.51 -6.76 22.06
C ALA A 121 -20.09 -8.12 22.53
N ARG A 122 -19.92 -9.17 21.72
CA ARG A 122 -20.39 -10.54 22.03
C ARG A 122 -19.30 -11.37 22.73
N GLN A 123 -18.73 -10.83 23.81
CA GLN A 123 -17.64 -11.48 24.57
C GLN A 123 -17.99 -12.93 24.92
N GLY A 124 -17.20 -13.88 24.38
CA GLY A 124 -17.40 -15.31 24.57
C GLY A 124 -18.52 -15.88 23.67
N GLY A 125 -18.16 -16.80 22.76
CA GLY A 125 -19.14 -17.48 21.90
C GLY A 125 -18.59 -17.88 20.52
N GLY A 126 -19.47 -18.42 19.67
CA GLY A 126 -19.15 -18.81 18.29
C GLY A 126 -18.74 -17.63 17.40
N THR A 127 -19.23 -16.41 17.67
CA THR A 127 -18.94 -15.20 16.88
C THR A 127 -17.45 -14.84 16.85
N GLY A 128 -16.77 -14.92 18.00
CA GLY A 128 -15.33 -14.65 18.08
C GLY A 128 -14.50 -15.71 17.35
N ARG A 129 -14.89 -16.99 17.44
CA ARG A 129 -14.29 -18.09 16.67
C ARG A 129 -14.49 -17.92 15.18
N TRP A 130 -15.70 -17.54 14.75
CA TRP A 130 -16.01 -17.27 13.36
C TRP A 130 -15.20 -16.09 12.83
N LEU A 131 -15.08 -14.99 13.59
CA LEU A 131 -14.27 -13.85 13.15
C LEU A 131 -12.79 -14.21 12.99
N ASN A 132 -12.22 -14.95 13.94
CA ASN A 132 -10.85 -15.45 13.81
C ASN A 132 -10.70 -16.37 12.59
N GLY A 133 -11.65 -17.30 12.39
CA GLY A 133 -11.67 -18.17 11.22
C GLY A 133 -11.77 -17.37 9.91
N PHE A 134 -12.68 -16.41 9.84
CA PHE A 134 -12.85 -15.52 8.68
C PHE A 134 -11.59 -14.72 8.41
N ALA A 135 -11.00 -14.06 9.41
CA ALA A 135 -9.77 -13.30 9.25
C ALA A 135 -8.60 -14.18 8.82
N LEU A 136 -8.49 -15.40 9.35
CA LEU A 136 -7.49 -16.38 8.92
C LEU A 136 -7.73 -16.78 7.45
N LEU A 137 -8.96 -17.12 7.06
CA LEU A 137 -9.30 -17.49 5.69
C LEU A 137 -8.98 -16.37 4.70
N THR A 138 -9.39 -15.14 4.98
CA THR A 138 -9.14 -14.00 4.08
C THR A 138 -7.66 -13.63 3.97
N LEU A 139 -6.87 -13.92 5.01
CA LEU A 139 -5.40 -13.73 4.99
C LEU A 139 -4.67 -14.89 4.30
N SER A 140 -5.19 -16.10 4.43
CA SER A 140 -4.59 -17.31 3.88
C SER A 140 -4.84 -17.47 2.39
N ILE A 141 -5.92 -16.90 1.84
CA ILE A 141 -6.19 -16.93 0.40
C ILE A 141 -5.34 -15.86 -0.28
N PRO A 142 -4.38 -16.22 -1.14
CA PRO A 142 -3.61 -15.25 -1.88
C PRO A 142 -4.48 -14.46 -2.86
N THR A 143 -4.19 -13.18 -3.07
CA THR A 143 -4.97 -12.33 -3.98
C THR A 143 -4.98 -12.83 -5.43
N PHE A 144 -3.91 -13.51 -5.86
CA PHE A 144 -3.84 -14.11 -7.20
C PHE A 144 -4.73 -15.35 -7.37
N VAL A 145 -5.21 -15.94 -6.27
CA VAL A 145 -6.24 -16.98 -6.27
C VAL A 145 -7.62 -16.35 -6.13
N LEU A 146 -7.75 -15.42 -5.19
CA LEU A 146 -9.02 -14.76 -4.90
C LEU A 146 -9.59 -14.03 -6.14
N ALA A 147 -8.76 -13.25 -6.83
CA ALA A 147 -9.22 -12.40 -7.94
C ALA A 147 -9.73 -13.22 -9.15
N PRO A 148 -9.02 -14.23 -9.68
CA PRO A 148 -9.54 -15.02 -10.79
C PRO A 148 -10.77 -15.84 -10.40
N VAL A 149 -10.82 -16.39 -9.18
CA VAL A 149 -12.01 -17.10 -8.68
C VAL A 149 -13.21 -16.15 -8.58
N ALA A 150 -13.00 -14.92 -8.10
CA ALA A 150 -14.03 -13.91 -8.04
C ALA A 150 -14.53 -13.53 -9.44
N VAL A 151 -13.65 -13.41 -10.44
CA VAL A 151 -14.03 -13.19 -11.84
C VAL A 151 -14.83 -14.37 -12.38
N LEU A 152 -14.38 -15.62 -12.18
CA LEU A 152 -15.11 -16.81 -12.61
C LEU A 152 -16.53 -16.85 -12.04
N PHE A 153 -16.69 -16.52 -10.76
CA PHE A 153 -17.98 -16.60 -10.10
C PHE A 153 -18.89 -15.38 -10.39
N PHE A 154 -18.37 -14.15 -10.28
CA PHE A 154 -19.16 -12.91 -10.35
C PHE A 154 -19.15 -12.20 -11.72
N SER A 155 -18.43 -12.74 -12.70
CA SER A 155 -18.47 -12.25 -14.09
C SER A 155 -18.97 -13.30 -15.06
N PHE A 156 -18.53 -14.56 -14.92
CA PHE A 156 -18.94 -15.64 -15.83
C PHE A 156 -20.06 -16.52 -15.29
N GLY A 157 -20.04 -16.88 -14.00
CA GLY A 157 -21.09 -17.69 -13.38
C GLY A 157 -22.37 -16.88 -13.17
N ILE A 158 -22.26 -15.79 -12.41
CA ILE A 158 -23.32 -14.80 -12.17
C ILE A 158 -22.79 -13.49 -12.75
N PRO A 159 -23.26 -13.01 -13.92
CA PRO A 159 -22.69 -11.86 -14.62
C PRO A 159 -23.07 -10.52 -13.96
N LEU A 160 -22.63 -10.34 -12.71
CA LEU A 160 -22.93 -9.18 -11.88
C LEU A 160 -21.94 -8.04 -12.16
N PHE A 161 -20.68 -8.37 -12.42
CA PHE A 161 -19.61 -7.41 -12.67
C PHE A 161 -18.81 -7.75 -13.93
N PRO A 162 -18.28 -6.75 -14.65
CA PRO A 162 -17.36 -6.99 -15.75
C PRO A 162 -16.08 -7.72 -15.28
N PRO A 163 -15.52 -8.63 -16.09
CA PRO A 163 -14.33 -9.40 -15.71
C PRO A 163 -13.05 -8.56 -15.69
N ALA A 164 -12.99 -7.50 -16.50
CA ALA A 164 -11.84 -6.61 -16.62
C ALA A 164 -12.25 -5.24 -17.22
N GLY A 165 -11.37 -4.26 -17.08
CA GLY A 165 -11.44 -2.96 -17.71
C GLY A 165 -11.38 -1.79 -16.73
N TRP A 166 -11.44 -0.58 -17.28
CA TRP A 166 -11.33 0.66 -16.51
C TRP A 166 -12.22 1.75 -17.10
N GLY A 167 -12.72 2.64 -16.24
CA GLY A 167 -13.46 3.85 -16.64
C GLY A 167 -14.93 3.87 -16.26
N THR A 168 -15.52 2.72 -15.88
CA THR A 168 -16.89 2.67 -15.34
C THR A 168 -16.89 2.26 -13.87
N PRO A 169 -17.84 2.75 -13.04
CA PRO A 169 -17.94 2.34 -11.65
C PRO A 169 -18.12 0.83 -11.47
N SER A 170 -18.82 0.16 -12.39
CA SER A 170 -19.04 -1.29 -12.36
C SER A 170 -17.74 -2.09 -12.42
N GLN A 171 -16.74 -1.59 -13.17
CA GLN A 171 -15.42 -2.22 -13.30
C GLN A 171 -14.55 -2.05 -12.05
N LEU A 172 -14.90 -1.14 -11.14
CA LEU A 172 -14.14 -0.90 -9.90
C LEU A 172 -14.60 -1.78 -8.74
N VAL A 173 -15.85 -2.24 -8.73
CA VAL A 173 -16.45 -2.93 -7.59
C VAL A 173 -15.73 -4.22 -7.26
N LEU A 174 -15.59 -5.12 -8.24
CA LEU A 174 -14.98 -6.43 -8.03
C LEU A 174 -13.48 -6.36 -7.68
N PRO A 175 -12.64 -5.57 -8.39
CA PRO A 175 -11.25 -5.37 -7.98
C PRO A 175 -11.15 -4.75 -6.58
N ALA A 176 -12.00 -3.78 -6.24
CA ALA A 176 -11.95 -3.12 -4.94
C ALA A 176 -12.30 -4.08 -3.79
N LEU A 177 -13.30 -4.95 -4.00
CA LEU A 177 -13.68 -6.00 -3.06
C LEU A 177 -12.54 -7.01 -2.85
N CYS A 178 -11.97 -7.52 -3.96
CA CYS A 178 -10.85 -8.46 -3.90
C CYS A 178 -9.63 -7.87 -3.19
N LEU A 179 -9.32 -6.59 -3.46
CA LEU A 179 -8.21 -5.90 -2.82
C LEU A 179 -8.50 -5.62 -1.34
N ALA A 180 -9.73 -5.29 -0.94
CA ALA A 180 -10.09 -4.97 0.44
C ALA A 180 -10.22 -6.20 1.35
N LEU A 181 -10.69 -7.33 0.82
CA LEU A 181 -11.14 -8.48 1.62
C LEU A 181 -10.09 -9.00 2.64
N PRO A 182 -8.80 -9.18 2.30
CA PRO A 182 -7.79 -9.60 3.27
C PRO A 182 -7.64 -8.61 4.43
N PHE A 183 -7.75 -7.31 4.13
CA PHE A 183 -7.59 -6.23 5.10
C PHE A 183 -8.80 -6.04 5.99
N VAL A 184 -10.03 -6.35 5.51
CA VAL A 184 -11.22 -6.40 6.36
C VAL A 184 -10.99 -7.31 7.58
N GLY A 185 -10.42 -8.50 7.35
CA GLY A 185 -10.11 -9.45 8.42
C GLY A 185 -9.10 -8.92 9.43
N VAL A 186 -8.04 -8.24 8.96
CA VAL A 186 -7.02 -7.62 9.83
C VAL A 186 -7.61 -6.47 10.63
N CYS A 187 -8.33 -5.57 9.97
CA CYS A 187 -8.97 -4.43 10.62
C CYS A 187 -9.95 -4.89 11.70
N ALA A 188 -10.79 -5.88 11.40
CA ALA A 188 -11.72 -6.45 12.38
C ALA A 188 -10.99 -7.08 13.58
N ARG A 189 -9.88 -7.80 13.33
CA ARG A 189 -9.08 -8.40 14.40
C ARG A 189 -8.45 -7.33 15.29
N LEU A 190 -7.84 -6.30 14.71
CA LEU A 190 -7.21 -5.21 15.46
C LEU A 190 -8.22 -4.41 16.27
N THR A 191 -9.36 -4.03 15.67
CA THR A 191 -10.45 -3.35 16.39
C THR A 191 -10.96 -4.20 17.54
N ARG A 192 -11.16 -5.51 17.33
CA ARG A 192 -11.62 -6.41 18.39
C ARG A 192 -10.61 -6.50 19.53
N SER A 193 -9.33 -6.71 19.22
CA SER A 193 -8.28 -6.82 20.24
C SER A 193 -8.17 -5.54 21.07
N GLY A 194 -8.14 -4.38 20.40
CA GLY A 194 -8.10 -3.09 21.10
C GLY A 194 -9.32 -2.83 21.97
N LEU A 195 -10.52 -3.25 21.53
CA LEU A 195 -11.73 -3.11 22.34
C LEU A 195 -11.71 -4.00 23.58
N LEU A 196 -11.28 -5.26 23.45
CA LEU A 196 -11.20 -6.17 24.59
C LEU A 196 -10.20 -5.68 25.65
N GLU A 197 -9.06 -5.13 25.22
CA GLU A 197 -8.09 -4.51 26.11
C GLU A 197 -8.68 -3.27 26.79
N THR A 198 -9.29 -2.38 26.01
CA THR A 198 -9.85 -1.13 26.51
C THR A 198 -11.00 -1.35 27.50
N ILE A 199 -11.87 -2.34 27.25
CA ILE A 199 -12.99 -2.66 28.16
C ILE A 199 -12.48 -3.08 29.55
N GLY A 200 -11.26 -3.62 29.63
CA GLY A 200 -10.62 -4.00 30.90
C GLY A 200 -10.13 -2.84 31.75
N THR A 201 -10.07 -1.61 31.21
CA THR A 201 -9.45 -0.45 31.87
C THR A 201 -10.35 0.21 32.93
N ASP A 202 -9.72 0.90 33.89
CA ASP A 202 -10.42 1.47 35.05
C ASP A 202 -11.42 2.58 34.70
N PHE A 203 -11.15 3.37 33.66
CA PHE A 203 -12.08 4.42 33.23
C PHE A 203 -13.38 3.83 32.65
N VAL A 204 -13.28 2.71 31.92
CA VAL A 204 -14.45 1.98 31.40
C VAL A 204 -15.22 1.32 32.54
N ARG A 205 -14.53 0.70 33.50
CA ARG A 205 -15.16 0.14 34.71
C ARG A 205 -15.90 1.21 35.51
N THR A 206 -15.32 2.39 35.64
CA THR A 206 -15.95 3.54 36.31
C THR A 206 -17.19 4.02 35.56
N ALA A 207 -17.14 4.11 34.23
CA ALA A 207 -18.30 4.47 33.42
C ALA A 207 -19.43 3.44 33.55
N ARG A 208 -19.10 2.14 33.57
CA ARG A 208 -20.08 1.06 33.84
C ARG A 208 -20.70 1.20 35.22
N ALA A 209 -19.91 1.47 36.26
CA ALA A 209 -20.42 1.69 37.62
C ALA A 209 -21.35 2.90 37.74
N LYS A 210 -21.19 3.91 36.86
CA LYS A 210 -22.08 5.08 36.75
C LYS A 210 -23.37 4.80 35.96
N GLY A 211 -23.61 3.56 35.52
CA GLY A 211 -24.84 3.16 34.83
C GLY A 211 -24.88 3.44 33.33
N VAL A 212 -23.73 3.69 32.68
CA VAL A 212 -23.67 3.86 31.23
C VAL A 212 -24.06 2.56 30.52
N SER A 213 -24.95 2.65 29.52
CA SER A 213 -25.39 1.48 28.75
C SER A 213 -24.24 0.80 28.00
N GLU A 214 -24.29 -0.52 27.80
CA GLU A 214 -23.23 -1.27 27.08
C GLU A 214 -22.96 -0.75 25.66
N PRO A 215 -23.97 -0.39 24.83
CA PRO A 215 -23.71 0.21 23.52
C PRO A 215 -22.95 1.54 23.62
N SER A 216 -23.34 2.42 24.56
CA SER A 216 -22.62 3.68 24.80
C SER A 216 -21.21 3.42 25.34
N LEU A 217 -21.04 2.43 26.22
CA LEU A 217 -19.75 2.03 26.76
C LEU A 217 -18.79 1.62 25.62
N ILE A 218 -19.27 0.83 24.66
CA ILE A 218 -18.46 0.35 23.53
C ILE A 218 -18.20 1.48 22.54
N PHE A 219 -19.23 2.07 21.96
CA PHE A 219 -19.07 3.00 20.83
C PHE A 219 -18.59 4.40 21.23
N LEU A 220 -18.91 4.86 22.44
CA LEU A 220 -18.54 6.21 22.89
C LEU A 220 -17.28 6.22 23.76
N HIS A 221 -17.11 5.25 24.66
CA HIS A 221 -16.01 5.26 25.64
C HIS A 221 -14.84 4.34 25.25
N ALA A 222 -15.12 3.14 24.74
CA ALA A 222 -14.06 2.17 24.46
C ALA A 222 -13.51 2.27 23.02
N LEU A 223 -14.32 2.58 22.03
CA LEU A 223 -13.93 2.48 20.61
C LEU A 223 -12.79 3.42 20.24
N ARG A 224 -12.81 4.67 20.69
CA ARG A 224 -11.78 5.67 20.34
C ARG A 224 -10.37 5.23 20.76
N PRO A 225 -10.09 4.89 22.04
CA PRO A 225 -8.78 4.38 22.43
C PRO A 225 -8.49 2.98 21.87
N ALA A 226 -9.51 2.13 21.68
CA ALA A 226 -9.34 0.81 21.08
C ALA A 226 -8.87 0.83 19.62
N LEU A 227 -9.03 1.95 18.90
CA LEU A 227 -8.61 2.10 17.51
C LEU A 227 -7.14 2.48 17.35
N LEU A 228 -6.40 2.79 18.42
CA LEU A 228 -4.98 3.16 18.33
C LEU A 228 -4.11 2.14 17.56
N PRO A 229 -4.23 0.81 17.79
CA PRO A 229 -3.47 -0.17 17.02
C PRO A 229 -3.87 -0.21 15.54
N LEU A 230 -5.16 0.00 15.25
CA LEU A 230 -5.64 0.06 13.88
C LEU A 230 -5.15 1.31 13.17
N VAL A 231 -5.10 2.46 13.84
CA VAL A 231 -4.55 3.70 13.28
C VAL A 231 -3.08 3.52 12.93
N ALA A 232 -2.27 2.97 13.85
CA ALA A 232 -0.86 2.69 13.57
C ALA A 232 -0.68 1.74 12.36
N TYR A 233 -1.55 0.74 12.22
CA TYR A 233 -1.55 -0.16 11.06
C TYR A 233 -2.08 0.48 9.78
N ALA A 234 -2.99 1.46 9.88
CA ALA A 234 -3.62 2.10 8.73
C ALA A 234 -2.63 2.87 7.85
N GLY A 235 -1.54 3.39 8.43
CA GLY A 235 -0.47 4.07 7.68
C GLY A 235 0.20 3.16 6.65
N PRO A 236 0.86 2.08 7.08
CA PRO A 236 1.46 1.11 6.17
C PRO A 236 0.44 0.41 5.26
N LEU A 237 -0.76 0.12 5.79
CA LEU A 237 -1.86 -0.43 4.99
C LEU A 237 -2.19 0.48 3.82
N ALA A 238 -2.48 1.76 4.08
CA ALA A 238 -2.80 2.73 3.04
C ALA A 238 -1.69 2.77 1.97
N ALA A 239 -0.43 2.86 2.39
CA ALA A 239 0.69 2.85 1.46
C ALA A 239 0.73 1.60 0.56
N SER A 240 0.52 0.41 1.15
CA SER A 240 0.55 -0.86 0.44
C SER A 240 -0.55 -1.02 -0.61
N ILE A 241 -1.73 -0.44 -0.39
CA ILE A 241 -2.87 -0.62 -1.32
C ILE A 241 -3.12 0.58 -2.22
N LEU A 242 -2.78 1.81 -1.79
CA LEU A 242 -2.93 3.02 -2.60
C LEU A 242 -1.83 3.16 -3.67
N THR A 243 -0.63 2.61 -3.43
CA THR A 243 0.43 2.61 -4.45
C THR A 243 0.07 1.75 -5.67
N GLY A 244 -0.87 0.81 -5.49
CA GLY A 244 -1.32 -0.11 -6.52
C GLY A 244 -1.02 -1.55 -6.16
N SER A 245 -1.85 -2.47 -6.66
CA SER A 245 -1.69 -3.89 -6.44
C SER A 245 -1.33 -4.57 -7.74
N LEU A 246 -0.09 -5.08 -7.83
CA LEU A 246 0.43 -5.74 -9.04
C LEU A 246 -0.55 -6.81 -9.55
N VAL A 247 -1.06 -7.61 -8.64
CA VAL A 247 -1.92 -8.76 -8.94
C VAL A 247 -3.33 -8.33 -9.34
N ILE A 248 -3.95 -7.44 -8.56
CA ILE A 248 -5.33 -7.01 -8.83
C ILE A 248 -5.37 -6.18 -10.10
N GLU A 249 -4.41 -5.28 -10.31
CA GLU A 249 -4.40 -4.43 -11.50
C GLU A 249 -4.18 -5.25 -12.78
N GLU A 250 -3.30 -6.25 -12.75
CA GLU A 250 -3.06 -7.12 -13.90
C GLU A 250 -4.30 -7.97 -14.24
N ILE A 251 -4.92 -8.61 -13.23
CA ILE A 251 -6.07 -9.52 -13.45
C ILE A 251 -7.29 -8.76 -13.98
N PHE A 252 -7.55 -7.57 -13.45
CA PHE A 252 -8.69 -6.76 -13.85
C PHE A 252 -8.37 -5.75 -14.97
N ALA A 253 -7.17 -5.79 -15.55
CA ALA A 253 -6.69 -4.85 -16.57
C ALA A 253 -6.87 -3.36 -16.19
N VAL A 254 -6.59 -3.04 -14.92
CA VAL A 254 -6.56 -1.67 -14.42
C VAL A 254 -5.25 -1.02 -14.87
N PRO A 255 -5.27 0.12 -15.58
CA PRO A 255 -4.07 0.73 -16.12
C PRO A 255 -3.32 1.56 -15.06
N GLY A 256 -3.02 0.94 -13.92
CA GLY A 256 -2.33 1.49 -12.76
C GLY A 256 -0.82 1.29 -12.78
N VAL A 257 -0.18 1.64 -11.66
CA VAL A 257 1.29 1.63 -11.50
C VAL A 257 1.85 0.21 -11.50
N GLY A 258 1.05 -0.78 -11.07
CA GLY A 258 1.53 -2.13 -10.87
C GLY A 258 2.02 -2.81 -12.15
N GLN A 259 1.30 -2.60 -13.26
CA GLN A 259 1.72 -3.12 -14.56
C GLN A 259 3.08 -2.55 -15.00
N PHE A 260 3.31 -1.25 -14.75
CA PHE A 260 4.59 -0.60 -15.06
C PHE A 260 5.72 -1.11 -14.18
N PHE A 261 5.47 -1.42 -12.91
CA PHE A 261 6.45 -2.06 -12.04
C PHE A 261 6.85 -3.44 -12.56
N VAL A 262 5.88 -4.32 -12.86
CA VAL A 262 6.13 -5.66 -13.39
C VAL A 262 6.88 -5.59 -14.72
N SER A 263 6.42 -4.73 -15.63
CA SER A 263 7.09 -4.50 -16.91
C SER A 263 8.51 -3.98 -16.71
N GLY A 264 8.73 -3.04 -15.79
CA GLY A 264 10.05 -2.51 -15.47
C GLY A 264 11.01 -3.59 -14.98
N VAL A 265 10.55 -4.47 -14.09
CA VAL A 265 11.35 -5.60 -13.58
C VAL A 265 11.70 -6.57 -14.71
N ILE A 266 10.71 -7.01 -15.51
CA ILE A 266 10.92 -7.95 -16.62
C ILE A 266 11.88 -7.38 -17.66
N ASN A 267 11.74 -6.09 -17.98
CA ASN A 267 12.55 -5.41 -19.00
C ASN A 267 13.86 -4.82 -18.43
N ARG A 268 14.17 -5.04 -17.14
CA ARG A 268 15.34 -4.48 -16.44
C ARG A 268 15.45 -2.95 -16.56
N ASP A 269 14.30 -2.27 -16.54
CA ASP A 269 14.21 -0.82 -16.60
C ASP A 269 14.46 -0.21 -15.21
N VAL A 270 15.72 0.06 -14.90
CA VAL A 270 16.14 0.54 -13.58
C VAL A 270 15.47 1.86 -13.19
N PHE A 271 15.24 2.76 -14.15
CA PHE A 271 14.64 4.07 -13.88
C PHE A 271 13.16 3.93 -13.54
N LEU A 272 12.43 3.10 -14.31
CA LEU A 272 11.02 2.86 -14.05
C LEU A 272 10.80 2.16 -12.70
N VAL A 273 11.55 1.09 -12.43
CA VAL A 273 11.43 0.34 -11.15
C VAL A 273 11.78 1.25 -9.97
N SER A 274 12.89 1.99 -10.05
CA SER A 274 13.33 2.86 -8.96
C SER A 274 12.38 4.04 -8.76
N GLY A 275 11.80 4.59 -9.82
CA GLY A 275 10.77 5.65 -9.73
C GLY A 275 9.49 5.16 -9.05
N VAL A 276 8.99 3.98 -9.41
CA VAL A 276 7.81 3.40 -8.75
C VAL A 276 8.09 3.09 -7.27
N VAL A 277 9.25 2.53 -6.95
CA VAL A 277 9.67 2.26 -5.56
C VAL A 277 9.78 3.56 -4.76
N LEU A 278 10.29 4.64 -5.36
CA LEU A 278 10.33 5.94 -4.71
C LEU A 278 8.93 6.44 -4.35
N ILE A 279 7.97 6.33 -5.27
CA ILE A 279 6.58 6.71 -4.99
C ILE A 279 5.99 5.88 -3.85
N TYR A 280 6.21 4.56 -3.85
CA TYR A 280 5.81 3.70 -2.73
C TYR A 280 6.38 4.21 -1.40
N CYS A 281 7.69 4.50 -1.36
CA CYS A 281 8.35 5.05 -0.17
C CYS A 281 7.74 6.38 0.25
N LEU A 282 7.54 7.33 -0.68
CA LEU A 282 6.96 8.63 -0.36
C LEU A 282 5.53 8.51 0.18
N LEU A 283 4.71 7.64 -0.40
CA LEU A 283 3.36 7.35 0.10
C LEU A 283 3.39 6.69 1.48
N LEU A 284 4.30 5.73 1.70
CA LEU A 284 4.49 5.10 3.00
C LEU A 284 4.87 6.11 4.08
N LEU A 285 5.80 7.01 3.78
CA LEU A 285 6.19 8.07 4.70
C LEU A 285 5.04 9.03 4.99
N LEU A 286 4.31 9.45 3.95
CA LEU A 286 3.15 10.31 4.08
C LEU A 286 2.06 9.67 4.95
N PHE A 287 1.67 8.43 4.66
CA PHE A 287 0.60 7.76 5.41
C PHE A 287 1.02 7.37 6.82
N ASN A 288 2.29 7.06 7.06
CA ASN A 288 2.79 6.90 8.43
C ASN A 288 2.78 8.21 9.20
N LEU A 289 3.07 9.34 8.55
CA LEU A 289 3.00 10.66 9.18
C LEU A 289 1.56 11.02 9.56
N ILE A 290 0.61 10.76 8.67
CA ILE A 290 -0.84 10.89 8.93
C ILE A 290 -1.25 9.93 10.05
N ALA A 291 -0.76 8.69 9.98
CA ALA A 291 -0.73 7.66 11.00
C ALA A 291 -0.59 8.20 12.43
N ASP A 292 0.60 8.71 12.65
CA ASP A 292 1.05 9.18 13.95
C ASP A 292 0.37 10.45 14.38
N TRP A 293 0.04 11.33 13.43
CA TRP A 293 -0.76 12.50 13.72
C TRP A 293 -2.16 12.13 14.22
N LEU A 294 -2.84 11.17 13.58
CA LEU A 294 -4.13 10.65 14.03
C LEU A 294 -4.00 9.95 15.39
N ALA A 295 -2.94 9.16 15.61
CA ALA A 295 -2.69 8.52 16.90
C ALA A 295 -2.53 9.58 18.02
N ALA A 296 -1.79 10.66 17.78
CA ALA A 296 -1.60 11.76 18.72
C ALA A 296 -2.85 12.65 18.94
N LEU A 297 -3.88 12.52 18.10
CA LEU A 297 -5.21 13.11 18.29
C LEU A 297 -6.15 12.19 19.07
N LEU A 298 -5.95 10.88 18.94
CA LEU A 298 -6.72 9.86 19.66
C LEU A 298 -6.24 9.71 21.11
N ASP A 299 -4.92 9.74 21.34
CA ASP A 299 -4.33 9.74 22.66
C ASP A 299 -3.27 10.86 22.81
N PRO A 300 -3.59 11.94 23.54
CA PRO A 300 -2.65 13.03 23.77
C PRO A 300 -1.45 12.65 24.66
N ARG A 301 -1.47 11.50 25.36
CA ARG A 301 -0.34 11.02 26.18
C ARG A 301 0.86 10.63 25.32
N ILE A 302 0.63 10.18 24.10
CA ILE A 302 1.67 9.87 23.10
C ILE A 302 2.53 11.11 22.80
N ARG A 303 2.02 12.34 23.02
CA ARG A 303 2.76 13.58 22.80
C ARG A 303 3.89 13.84 23.81
N MET A 304 3.95 13.10 24.92
CA MET A 304 4.84 13.41 26.06
C MET A 304 6.07 12.49 26.17
N GLU A 305 6.13 11.39 25.41
CA GLU A 305 7.20 10.37 25.54
C GLU A 305 8.31 10.44 24.48
N THR A 306 8.29 11.42 23.55
CA THR A 306 9.28 11.55 22.45
C THR A 306 9.59 12.99 22.08
#